data_AF-A0ABC7ZPL7-F1
#
_entry.id   AF-A0ABC7ZPL7-F1
#
_cell.length_a   1.000
_cell.length_b   1.000
_cell.length_c   1.000
_cell.angle_alpha   90.00
_cell.angle_beta   90.00
_cell.angle_gamma   90.00
#
_symmetry.space_group_name_H-M   'P 1'
#
loop_
_entity.id
_entity.type
_entity.pdbx_description
1 polymer ?
#
loop_
_entity_poly.entity_id
_entity_poly.type
_entity_poly.pdbx_seq_one_letter_code
_entity_poly.pdbx_strand_id
1 'polypeptide(L)'
;MKRHLNTSYRLVWNHITGTLVVASELARSRGKRAGVAVALSLAAVTSVPALAADKVVQAGETVNDGTLTNHDNQIVFGTANGMTISTGLELGPDSEENTGGQWIQNGGIAGNTTVTTNGRQVVLEGGAPIKLSSML
;
A
#
# COMPACT_ATOMS: atom_id res chain seq x y z
N MET A 1 17.13 -11.69 -44.82
CA MET A 1 16.51 -10.38 -44.49
C MET A 1 15.67 -10.52 -43.23
N LYS A 2 16.06 -9.90 -42.11
CA LYS A 2 15.26 -9.89 -40.87
C LYS A 2 14.04 -8.99 -41.10
N ARG A 3 12.82 -9.55 -41.02
CA ARG A 3 11.59 -8.76 -41.08
C ARG A 3 11.40 -8.07 -39.74
N HIS A 4 11.44 -6.74 -39.74
CA HIS A 4 11.18 -5.92 -38.56
C HIS A 4 9.68 -6.02 -38.22
N LEU A 5 9.33 -6.84 -37.22
CA LEU A 5 7.98 -6.84 -36.68
C LEU A 5 7.82 -5.59 -35.82
N ASN A 6 6.91 -4.71 -36.21
CA ASN A 6 6.58 -3.54 -35.40
C ASN A 6 5.80 -4.06 -34.17
N THR A 7 6.51 -4.28 -33.06
CA THR A 7 5.88 -4.72 -31.82
C THR A 7 5.51 -3.48 -31.03
N SER A 8 4.24 -3.10 -31.05
CA SER A 8 3.74 -2.02 -30.20
C SER A 8 3.33 -2.63 -28.86
N TYR A 9 4.03 -2.24 -27.80
CA TYR A 9 3.65 -2.55 -26.42
C TYR A 9 2.84 -1.37 -25.87
N ARG A 10 1.70 -1.67 -25.22
CA ARG A 10 0.90 -0.67 -24.51
C ARG A 10 0.76 -1.11 -23.06
N LEU A 11 1.01 -0.19 -22.13
CA LEU A 11 0.71 -0.40 -20.72
C LEU A 11 -0.75 -0.07 -20.48
N VAL A 12 -1.48 -1.01 -19.88
CA VAL A 12 -2.89 -0.87 -19.55
C VAL A 12 -3.04 -0.94 -18.04
N TRP A 13 -3.69 0.07 -17.47
CA TRP A 13 -4.04 0.08 -16.05
C TRP A 13 -5.29 -0.78 -15.82
N ASN A 14 -5.18 -1.80 -14.96
CA ASN A 14 -6.32 -2.60 -14.54
C ASN A 14 -6.89 -2.07 -13.22
N HIS A 15 -8.09 -1.50 -13.27
CA HIS A 15 -8.78 -0.94 -12.10
C HIS A 15 -9.30 -1.99 -11.10
N ILE A 16 -9.43 -3.26 -11.49
CA ILE A 16 -9.92 -4.33 -10.60
C ILE A 16 -8.78 -4.90 -9.76
N THR A 17 -7.60 -5.08 -10.36
CA THR A 17 -6.44 -5.67 -9.69
C THR A 17 -5.42 -4.64 -9.21
N GLY A 18 -5.54 -3.37 -9.63
CA GLY A 18 -4.61 -2.30 -9.24
C GLY A 18 -3.21 -2.43 -9.84
N THR A 19 -3.09 -3.08 -11.00
CA THR A 19 -1.78 -3.41 -11.62
C THR A 19 -1.66 -2.88 -13.05
N LEU A 20 -0.45 -2.48 -13.44
CA LEU A 20 -0.10 -2.22 -14.85
C LEU A 20 0.17 -3.54 -15.57
N VAL A 21 -0.52 -3.76 -16.68
CA VAL A 21 -0.36 -4.94 -17.55
C VAL A 21 0.24 -4.50 -18.88
N VAL A 22 1.29 -5.19 -19.32
CA VAL A 22 1.86 -5.00 -20.66
C VAL A 22 1.04 -5.81 -21.66
N ALA A 23 0.38 -5.13 -22.60
CA ALA A 23 -0.30 -5.77 -23.73
C ALA A 23 0.53 -5.55 -25.01
N SER A 24 0.86 -6.63 -25.73
CA SER A 24 1.48 -6.56 -27.06
C SER A 24 0.44 -6.86 -28.14
N GLU A 25 0.23 -5.94 -29.08
CA GLU A 25 -0.57 -6.19 -30.28
C GLU A 25 0.33 -6.68 -31.42
N LEU A 26 0.20 -7.94 -31.81
CA LEU A 26 0.90 -8.48 -32.99
C LEU A 26 0.08 -8.21 -34.25
N ALA A 27 0.23 -7.02 -34.86
CA ALA A 27 -0.45 -6.69 -36.10
C ALA A 27 0.17 -7.46 -37.29
N ARG A 28 -0.48 -8.54 -37.73
CA ARG A 28 -0.04 -9.33 -38.89
C ARG A 28 -0.44 -8.63 -40.19
N SER A 29 0.54 -8.36 -41.06
CA SER A 29 0.28 -7.82 -42.41
C SER A 29 -0.43 -8.87 -43.28
N ARG A 30 -1.53 -8.41 -43.89
CA ARG A 30 -2.26 -8.96 -45.04
C ARG A 30 -2.54 -10.47 -45.06
N GLY A 31 -3.80 -10.79 -44.81
CA GLY A 31 -4.55 -11.78 -45.59
C GLY A 31 -4.28 -13.25 -45.27
N LYS A 32 -4.91 -13.77 -44.22
CA LYS A 32 -5.64 -15.06 -44.17
C LYS A 32 -6.02 -15.35 -42.71
N ARG A 33 -7.29 -15.70 -42.51
CA ARG A 33 -7.92 -16.03 -41.22
C ARG A 33 -7.12 -17.13 -40.50
N ALA A 34 -6.54 -16.81 -39.35
CA ALA A 34 -6.05 -17.78 -38.37
C ALA A 34 -5.99 -17.08 -37.01
N GLY A 35 -6.46 -17.77 -35.98
CA GLY A 35 -6.78 -17.24 -34.65
C GLY A 35 -5.72 -16.35 -34.03
N VAL A 36 -6.19 -15.26 -33.43
CA VAL A 36 -5.39 -14.32 -32.64
C VAL A 36 -4.92 -15.05 -31.38
N ALA A 37 -3.71 -15.57 -31.40
CA ALA A 37 -3.03 -16.01 -30.18
C ALA A 37 -2.41 -14.78 -29.52
N VAL A 38 -3.13 -14.17 -28.58
CA VAL A 38 -2.55 -13.18 -27.66
C VAL A 38 -1.61 -13.94 -26.72
N ALA A 39 -0.31 -13.88 -26.98
CA ALA A 39 0.69 -14.35 -26.04
C ALA A 39 0.82 -13.29 -24.92
N LEU A 40 0.13 -13.52 -23.80
CA LEU A 40 0.29 -12.74 -22.58
C LEU A 40 1.62 -13.12 -21.92
N SER A 41 2.67 -12.35 -22.22
CA SER A 41 3.95 -12.47 -21.52
C SER A 41 3.92 -11.61 -20.25
N LEU A 42 3.84 -12.25 -19.08
CA LEU A 42 3.91 -11.60 -17.78
C LEU A 42 5.36 -11.15 -17.51
N ALA A 43 5.71 -9.92 -17.90
CA ALA A 43 6.98 -9.31 -17.53
C ALA A 43 6.90 -8.81 -16.09
N ALA A 44 7.97 -9.01 -15.31
CA ALA A 44 8.04 -8.70 -13.89
C ALA A 44 7.51 -7.29 -13.58
N VAL A 45 6.46 -7.23 -12.75
CA VAL A 45 5.87 -5.99 -12.26
C VAL A 45 6.87 -5.40 -11.28
N THR A 46 7.57 -4.34 -11.68
CA THR A 46 8.17 -3.45 -10.70
C THR A 46 7.02 -2.69 -10.06
N SER A 47 6.65 -3.07 -8.83
CA SER A 47 5.67 -2.34 -8.04
C SER A 47 6.13 -0.88 -7.94
N VAL A 48 5.36 0.02 -8.55
CA VAL A 48 5.39 1.42 -8.14
C VAL A 48 4.99 1.41 -6.66
N PRO A 49 5.66 2.16 -5.76
CA PRO A 49 5.13 2.34 -4.42
C PRO A 49 3.73 2.94 -4.58
N ALA A 50 2.71 2.10 -4.41
CA ALA A 50 1.36 2.60 -4.24
C ALA A 50 1.43 3.40 -2.95
N LEU A 51 1.18 4.70 -3.02
CA LEU A 51 0.86 5.48 -1.83
C LEU A 51 -0.32 4.73 -1.19
N ALA A 52 -0.05 4.02 -0.09
CA ALA A 52 -1.09 3.34 0.65
C ALA A 52 -2.11 4.42 0.99
N ALA A 53 -3.35 4.27 0.51
CA ALA A 53 -4.40 5.19 0.88
C ALA A 53 -4.54 5.14 2.41
N ASP A 54 -4.51 6.31 3.05
CA ASP A 54 -4.61 6.40 4.50
C ASP A 54 -5.79 5.58 5.02
N LYS A 55 -5.51 4.61 5.90
CA LYS A 55 -6.56 3.84 6.57
C LYS A 55 -7.18 4.72 7.66
N VAL A 56 -8.37 5.25 7.41
CA VAL A 56 -9.07 6.09 8.38
C VAL A 56 -10.05 5.24 9.20
N VAL A 57 -9.92 5.27 10.52
CA VAL A 57 -10.91 4.73 11.47
C VAL A 57 -11.78 5.88 11.93
N GLN A 58 -13.03 5.90 11.47
CA GLN A 58 -13.95 7.01 11.71
C GLN A 58 -14.46 7.03 13.16
N ALA A 59 -14.98 8.17 13.60
CA ALA A 59 -15.60 8.26 14.94
C ALA A 59 -16.75 7.26 15.08
N GLY A 60 -16.77 6.52 16.19
CA GLY A 60 -17.73 5.44 16.44
C GLY A 60 -17.40 4.12 15.74
N GLU A 61 -16.42 4.11 14.83
CA GLU A 61 -15.88 2.88 14.25
C GLU A 61 -14.95 2.20 15.26
N THR A 62 -14.96 0.87 15.26
CA THR A 62 -13.98 0.06 15.99
C THR A 62 -13.31 -0.90 15.02
N VAL A 63 -11.99 -0.76 14.91
CA VAL A 63 -11.13 -1.70 14.18
C VAL A 63 -10.34 -2.48 15.20
N ASN A 64 -10.40 -3.81 15.10
CA ASN A 64 -9.64 -4.71 15.94
C ASN A 64 -8.64 -5.46 15.07
N ASP A 65 -7.44 -5.60 15.63
CA ASP A 65 -6.32 -6.30 15.04
C ASP A 65 -5.87 -5.70 13.69
N GLY A 66 -4.63 -5.99 13.33
CA GLY A 66 -4.05 -5.55 12.07
C GLY A 66 -2.61 -5.12 12.21
N THR A 67 -1.98 -4.91 11.06
CA THR A 67 -0.55 -4.56 11.00
C THR A 67 -0.39 -3.38 10.06
N LEU A 68 0.40 -2.38 10.48
CA LEU A 68 0.89 -1.33 9.59
C LEU A 68 2.33 -1.64 9.22
N THR A 69 2.61 -1.72 7.93
CA THR A 69 3.92 -2.04 7.36
C THR A 69 4.22 -1.16 6.15
N ASN A 70 5.43 -1.17 5.60
CA ASN A 70 5.68 -0.61 4.27
C ASN A 70 5.15 0.83 4.05
N HIS A 71 5.37 1.70 5.03
CA HIS A 71 4.91 3.10 5.06
C HIS A 71 3.39 3.28 5.08
N ASP A 72 2.63 2.24 5.45
CA ASP A 72 1.19 2.33 5.70
C ASP A 72 0.88 3.41 6.73
N ASN A 73 -0.17 4.16 6.45
CA ASN A 73 -0.63 5.23 7.30
C ASN A 73 -2.03 4.91 7.85
N GLN A 74 -2.24 5.05 9.16
CA GLN A 74 -3.55 4.92 9.78
C GLN A 74 -3.90 6.17 10.59
N ILE A 75 -5.08 6.73 10.35
CA ILE A 75 -5.60 7.89 11.07
C ILE A 75 -6.79 7.42 11.92
N VAL A 76 -6.74 7.64 13.24
CA VAL A 76 -7.72 7.09 14.19
C VAL A 76 -8.52 8.23 14.84
N PHE A 77 -9.79 8.37 14.45
CA PHE A 77 -10.79 9.19 15.13
C PHE A 77 -11.75 8.35 16.00
N GLY A 78 -11.89 7.05 15.70
CA GLY A 78 -12.67 6.07 16.48
C GLY A 78 -11.81 5.27 17.43
N THR A 79 -11.98 3.93 17.43
CA THR A 79 -11.19 3.01 18.25
C THR A 79 -10.40 2.03 17.39
N ALA A 80 -9.08 1.95 17.60
CA ALA A 80 -8.22 0.94 17.01
C ALA A 80 -7.61 0.07 18.13
N ASN A 81 -7.91 -1.23 18.16
CA ASN A 81 -7.45 -2.13 19.21
C ASN A 81 -6.56 -3.25 18.65
N GLY A 82 -5.54 -3.69 19.38
CA GLY A 82 -4.71 -4.84 19.01
C GLY A 82 -3.84 -4.61 17.77
N MET A 83 -3.59 -3.35 17.41
CA MET A 83 -2.78 -3.02 16.23
C MET A 83 -1.30 -3.33 16.46
N THR A 84 -0.62 -3.86 15.44
CA THR A 84 0.84 -3.98 15.41
C THR A 84 1.42 -2.95 14.44
N ILE A 85 2.26 -2.05 14.94
CA ILE A 85 2.85 -0.97 14.15
C ILE A 85 4.33 -1.29 13.91
N SER A 86 4.68 -1.52 12.65
CA SER A 86 6.03 -1.88 12.21
C SER A 86 6.56 -0.99 11.10
N THR A 87 6.02 0.23 11.01
CA THR A 87 6.42 1.24 10.04
C THR A 87 6.31 2.66 10.60
N GLY A 88 7.03 3.61 10.00
CA GLY A 88 7.02 5.04 10.34
C GLY A 88 8.28 5.56 11.00
N LEU A 89 9.27 4.71 11.28
CA LEU A 89 10.59 5.08 11.83
C LEU A 89 11.75 4.35 11.13
N GLU A 90 11.58 3.88 9.89
CA GLU A 90 12.60 3.13 9.14
C GLU A 90 13.91 3.90 8.95
N LEU A 91 13.85 5.24 8.89
CA LEU A 91 15.03 6.11 8.74
C LEU A 91 15.59 6.57 10.09
N GLY A 92 15.04 6.08 11.20
CA GLY A 92 15.41 6.47 12.56
C GLY A 92 14.68 7.72 13.07
N PRO A 93 14.74 7.99 14.39
CA PRO A 93 13.93 9.03 15.04
C PRO A 93 14.27 10.47 14.64
N ASP A 94 15.49 10.71 14.15
CA ASP A 94 15.99 12.05 13.80
C ASP A 94 15.68 12.43 12.35
N SER A 95 15.12 11.50 11.55
CA SER A 95 14.79 11.76 10.15
C SER A 95 13.38 12.35 10.01
N GLU A 96 13.30 13.51 9.37
CA GLU A 96 12.03 14.14 8.96
C GLU A 96 11.41 13.49 7.71
N GLU A 97 12.14 12.58 7.05
CA GLU A 97 11.69 11.89 5.83
C GLU A 97 10.91 10.60 6.12
N ASN A 98 10.74 10.22 7.39
CA ASN A 98 9.95 9.06 7.76
C ASN A 98 8.48 9.23 7.33
N THR A 99 7.89 8.15 6.84
CA THR A 99 6.48 8.12 6.40
C THR A 99 5.76 6.90 6.95
N GLY A 100 4.46 7.07 7.23
CA GLY A 100 3.60 6.03 7.78
C GLY A 100 3.50 6.04 9.30
N GLY A 101 2.83 5.01 9.83
CA GLY A 101 2.55 4.82 11.24
C GLY A 101 1.08 5.08 11.60
N GLN A 102 0.79 5.09 12.90
CA GLN A 102 -0.54 5.32 13.44
C GLN A 102 -0.64 6.71 14.06
N TRP A 103 -1.65 7.48 13.66
CA TRP A 103 -1.93 8.83 14.14
C TRP A 103 -3.27 8.84 14.86
N ILE A 104 -3.23 9.05 16.17
CA ILE A 104 -4.40 9.06 17.03
C ILE A 104 -4.84 10.51 17.16
N GLN A 105 -5.99 10.80 16.54
CA GLN A 105 -6.57 12.13 16.51
C GLN A 105 -7.37 12.41 17.79
N ASN A 106 -7.85 13.64 17.93
CA ASN A 106 -8.74 14.02 19.03
C ASN A 106 -9.99 13.11 19.08
N GLY A 107 -10.26 12.53 20.25
CA GLY A 107 -11.34 11.55 20.46
C GLY A 107 -11.02 10.13 19.99
N GLY A 108 -9.88 9.95 19.30
CA GLY A 108 -9.36 8.67 18.88
C GLY A 108 -8.78 7.88 20.04
N ILE A 109 -9.00 6.57 20.03
CA ILE A 109 -8.55 5.64 21.05
C ILE A 109 -7.71 4.54 20.40
N ALA A 110 -6.49 4.35 20.86
CA ALA A 110 -5.65 3.21 20.47
C ALA A 110 -5.45 2.28 21.67
N GLY A 111 -6.07 1.10 21.64
CA GLY A 111 -6.00 0.10 22.70
C GLY A 111 -5.04 -1.03 22.36
N ASN A 112 -4.25 -1.51 23.33
CA ASN A 112 -3.39 -2.68 23.17
C ASN A 112 -2.49 -2.65 21.91
N THR A 113 -2.03 -1.47 21.52
CA THR A 113 -1.15 -1.33 20.36
C THR A 113 0.25 -1.85 20.70
N THR A 114 0.79 -2.71 19.84
CA THR A 114 2.18 -3.14 19.87
C THR A 114 2.97 -2.29 18.86
N VAL A 115 3.92 -1.49 19.34
CA VAL A 115 4.80 -0.69 18.48
C VAL A 115 6.18 -1.35 18.47
N THR A 116 6.63 -1.78 17.30
CA THR A 116 7.95 -2.42 17.13
C THR A 116 9.05 -1.38 16.85
N THR A 117 10.30 -1.81 16.69
CA THR A 117 11.47 -0.93 16.50
C THR A 117 11.30 0.11 15.38
N ASN A 118 10.70 -0.28 14.25
CA ASN A 118 10.46 0.62 13.11
C ASN A 118 9.07 1.28 13.16
N GLY A 119 8.28 0.99 14.20
CA GLY A 119 6.92 1.46 14.34
C GLY A 119 6.82 2.88 14.87
N ARG A 120 5.95 3.70 14.29
CA ARG A 120 5.62 5.04 14.79
C ARG A 120 4.16 5.13 15.20
N GLN A 121 3.94 5.46 16.48
CA GLN A 121 2.64 5.86 16.97
C GLN A 121 2.71 7.29 17.47
N VAL A 122 1.81 8.12 16.96
CA VAL A 122 1.69 9.53 17.36
C VAL A 122 0.32 9.74 17.99
N VAL A 123 0.34 10.34 19.18
CA VAL A 123 -0.87 10.77 19.87
C VAL A 123 -0.96 12.29 19.74
N LEU A 124 -1.98 12.79 19.03
CA LEU A 124 -2.25 14.22 18.98
C LEU A 124 -3.10 14.64 20.19
N GLU A 125 -3.23 15.96 20.38
CA GLU A 125 -4.02 16.53 21.47
C GLU A 125 -5.45 15.98 21.48
N GLY A 126 -5.88 15.45 22.63
CA GLY A 126 -7.19 14.82 22.82
C GLY A 126 -7.29 13.36 22.37
N GLY A 127 -6.23 12.78 21.80
CA GLY A 127 -6.13 11.34 21.55
C GLY A 127 -5.70 10.58 22.81
N ALA A 128 -6.14 9.32 22.96
CA ALA A 128 -5.86 8.53 24.15
C ALA A 128 -5.28 7.13 23.81
N PRO A 129 -4.02 6.85 24.19
CA PRO A 129 -3.51 5.49 24.17
C PRO A 129 -3.98 4.74 25.42
N ILE A 130 -4.66 3.60 25.23
CA ILE A 130 -5.03 2.69 26.30
C ILE A 130 -4.02 1.54 26.27
N LYS A 131 -2.93 1.74 27.03
CA LYS A 131 -1.82 0.80 27.28
C LYS A 131 -0.83 0.62 26.12
N LEU A 132 0.31 1.32 26.24
CA LEU A 132 1.53 1.06 25.47
C LEU A 132 2.26 -0.13 26.09
N SER A 133 2.39 -1.24 25.36
CA SER A 133 3.36 -2.29 25.70
C SER A 133 4.56 -2.12 24.77
N SER A 134 5.53 -1.28 25.16
CA SER A 134 6.80 -1.21 24.44
C SER A 134 7.62 -2.46 24.78
N MET A 135 7.77 -3.38 23.85
CA MET A 135 8.81 -4.41 23.96
C MET A 135 10.12 -3.78 23.48
N LEU A 136 11.06 -3.65 24.44
CA LEU A 136 12.47 -3.35 24.21
C LEU A 136 13.12 -4.44 23.36
#